data_AF-A0A482X594-F1
#
_entry.id   AF-A0A482X594-F1
#
_cell.length_a   1.000
_cell.length_b   1.000
_cell.length_c   1.000
_cell.angle_alpha   90.00
_cell.angle_beta   90.00
_cell.angle_gamma   90.00
#
_symmetry.space_group_name_H-M   'P 1'
#
loop_
_entity.id
_entity.type
_entity.pdbx_description
1 polymer ?
#
loop_
_entity_poly.entity_id
_entity_poly.type
_entity_poly.pdbx_seq_one_letter_code
_entity_poly.pdbx_strand_id
1 'polypeptide(L)'
;MDHGRFDNIQRVFFGSGLKFWLHRLLFLDTLSYLSHGQLSINLNRLLLVDIDDIFVGEQGTRLRKEDVQAMLEAQERIREMVPGFKFNLGFSGKYFHHGTPEENRGDDMILDTVRAKRKDHGIRVDSQYSVAPHHSGVYPVHEMLYSAWKRVWNVKVSSTEEYPHLRPARLRRGFIHRNIMVLPRQTCGLFTHTMFIERYPGGREKLDESIQGGELFQTVVYNPVPEPWQICAASREVVDLLHASAVAYNRW
;
A
#
# COMPACT_ATOMS: atom_id res chain seq x y z
N MET A 1 -2.92 4.41 -36.10
CA MET A 1 -1.70 5.18 -35.82
C MET A 1 -1.13 5.65 -37.15
N ASP A 2 -0.73 6.90 -37.25
CA ASP A 2 -0.06 7.46 -38.42
C ASP A 2 1.41 7.72 -38.06
N HIS A 3 2.30 7.09 -38.82
CA HIS A 3 3.75 7.20 -38.61
C HIS A 3 4.36 8.43 -39.32
N GLY A 4 3.54 9.33 -39.88
CA GLY A 4 4.01 10.55 -40.52
C GLY A 4 4.69 10.32 -41.86
N ARG A 5 4.32 9.26 -42.60
CA ARG A 5 4.99 8.90 -43.87
C ARG A 5 4.85 9.95 -44.97
N PHE A 6 3.90 10.87 -44.86
CA PHE A 6 3.61 11.89 -45.86
C PHE A 6 4.21 13.26 -45.50
N ASP A 7 4.11 13.68 -44.24
CA ASP A 7 4.51 15.03 -43.79
C ASP A 7 5.47 15.02 -42.59
N ASN A 8 6.03 13.86 -42.24
CA ASN A 8 6.93 13.63 -41.11
C ASN A 8 6.33 13.95 -39.73
N ILE A 9 4.99 14.04 -39.61
CA ILE A 9 4.33 14.26 -38.33
C ILE A 9 3.66 12.95 -37.88
N GLN A 10 4.13 12.38 -36.77
CA GLN A 10 3.50 11.21 -36.16
C GLN A 10 2.21 11.61 -35.44
N ARG A 11 1.16 10.79 -35.58
CA ARG A 11 -0.15 11.03 -34.96
C ARG A 11 -0.76 9.75 -34.40
N VAL A 12 -1.42 9.89 -33.26
CA VAL A 12 -2.28 8.85 -32.70
C VAL A 12 -3.70 9.39 -32.64
N PHE A 13 -4.63 8.62 -33.19
CA PHE A 13 -6.05 8.99 -33.26
C PHE A 13 -6.83 8.20 -32.20
N PHE A 14 -7.65 8.90 -31.44
CA PHE A 14 -8.60 8.30 -30.51
C PHE A 14 -10.01 8.39 -31.11
N GLY A 15 -10.67 7.25 -31.30
CA GLY A 15 -12.03 7.20 -31.85
C GLY A 15 -13.12 7.64 -30.86
N SER A 16 -12.74 8.02 -29.64
CA SER A 16 -13.64 8.44 -28.57
C SER A 16 -12.88 9.29 -27.55
N GLY A 17 -13.60 10.00 -26.68
CA GLY A 17 -13.01 10.89 -25.67
C GLY A 17 -12.36 10.15 -24.48
N LEU A 18 -11.75 10.92 -23.58
CA LEU A 18 -11.06 10.45 -22.37
C LEU A 18 -11.99 10.12 -21.19
N LYS A 19 -13.29 9.94 -21.44
CA LYS A 19 -14.26 9.55 -20.39
C LYS A 19 -13.98 8.14 -19.89
N PHE A 20 -13.68 7.21 -20.79
CA PHE A 20 -13.31 5.84 -20.44
C PHE A 20 -11.89 5.80 -19.88
N TRP A 21 -11.69 5.13 -18.75
CA TRP A 21 -10.43 5.17 -18.01
C TRP A 21 -9.25 4.58 -18.80
N LEU A 22 -9.49 3.54 -19.61
CA LEU A 22 -8.45 2.93 -20.43
C LEU A 22 -7.91 3.90 -21.49
N HIS A 23 -8.76 4.78 -22.05
CA HIS A 23 -8.31 5.81 -22.98
C HIS A 23 -7.34 6.80 -22.32
N ARG A 24 -7.47 7.04 -21.00
CA ARG A 24 -6.52 7.89 -20.27
C ARG A 24 -5.14 7.25 -20.16
N LEU A 25 -5.07 5.93 -19.98
CA LEU A 25 -3.79 5.21 -19.98
C LEU A 25 -3.15 5.20 -21.36
N LEU A 26 -3.93 4.86 -22.39
CA LEU A 26 -3.46 4.93 -23.78
C LEU A 26 -3.02 6.33 -24.18
N PHE A 27 -3.63 7.37 -23.61
CA PHE A 27 -3.21 8.75 -23.81
C PHE A 27 -1.84 9.02 -23.17
N LEU A 28 -1.58 8.55 -21.94
CA LEU A 28 -0.24 8.64 -21.34
C LEU A 28 0.81 7.88 -22.14
N ASP A 29 0.48 6.68 -22.62
CA ASP A 29 1.37 5.90 -23.50
C ASP A 29 1.65 6.63 -24.82
N THR A 30 0.63 7.28 -25.38
CA THR A 30 0.77 8.11 -26.58
C THR A 30 1.71 9.29 -26.35
N LEU A 31 1.59 9.98 -25.20
CA LEU A 31 2.51 11.06 -24.85
C LEU A 31 3.94 10.56 -24.70
N SER A 32 4.13 9.43 -24.01
CA SER A 32 5.45 8.78 -23.91
C SER A 32 6.02 8.46 -25.29
N TYR A 33 5.24 7.80 -26.15
CA TYR A 33 5.65 7.40 -27.49
C TYR A 33 6.02 8.60 -28.38
N LEU A 34 5.12 9.59 -28.51
CA LEU A 34 5.32 10.73 -29.41
C LEU A 34 6.39 11.70 -28.92
N SER A 35 6.69 11.69 -27.63
CA SER A 35 7.78 12.49 -27.04
C SER A 35 9.12 11.76 -27.01
N HIS A 36 9.22 10.57 -27.61
CA HIS A 36 10.41 9.71 -27.53
C HIS A 36 10.88 9.49 -26.09
N GLY A 37 9.94 9.33 -25.17
CA GLY A 37 10.19 9.10 -23.75
C GLY A 37 10.40 10.35 -22.90
N GLN A 38 10.45 11.57 -23.48
CA GLN A 38 10.65 12.80 -22.70
C GLN A 38 9.51 13.07 -21.69
N LEU A 39 8.29 12.62 -22.00
CA LEU A 39 7.13 12.69 -21.12
C LEU A 39 6.84 11.36 -20.42
N SER A 40 7.76 10.40 -20.46
CA SER A 40 7.60 9.15 -19.71
C SER A 40 7.62 9.40 -18.21
N ILE A 41 6.76 8.70 -17.50
CA ILE A 41 6.83 8.58 -16.05
C ILE A 41 7.48 7.25 -15.68
N ASN A 42 8.15 7.22 -14.53
CA ASN A 42 8.67 5.98 -13.97
C ASN A 42 7.53 4.96 -13.82
N LEU A 43 7.75 3.72 -14.27
CA LEU A 43 6.77 2.63 -14.20
C LEU A 43 6.89 1.82 -12.90
N ASN A 44 7.94 2.04 -12.11
CA ASN A 44 8.13 1.33 -10.85
C ASN A 44 7.11 1.80 -9.80
N ARG A 45 6.46 0.83 -9.16
CA ARG A 45 5.55 1.03 -8.03
C ARG A 45 6.01 0.13 -6.90
N LEU A 46 5.96 0.67 -5.69
CA LEU A 46 6.15 -0.12 -4.47
C LEU A 46 4.81 -0.21 -3.77
N LEU A 47 4.40 -1.43 -3.47
CA LEU A 47 3.12 -1.70 -2.84
C LEU A 47 3.37 -2.27 -1.44
N LEU A 48 2.84 -1.58 -0.44
CA LEU A 48 2.73 -2.05 0.93
C LEU A 48 1.27 -1.91 1.34
N VAL A 49 0.70 -2.99 1.89
CA VAL A 49 -0.67 -2.98 2.41
C VAL A 49 -0.60 -3.26 3.90
N ASP A 50 -0.86 -2.22 4.69
CA ASP A 50 -0.98 -2.29 6.14
C ASP A 50 -2.40 -2.71 6.52
N ILE A 51 -2.51 -3.75 7.36
CA ILE A 51 -3.74 -4.13 8.04
C ILE A 51 -3.55 -3.77 9.51
N ASP A 52 -4.12 -2.63 9.90
CA ASP A 52 -4.07 -2.14 11.27
C ASP A 52 -5.14 -2.80 12.15
N ASP A 53 -5.10 -2.48 13.44
CA ASP A 53 -6.09 -2.89 14.43
C ASP A 53 -6.26 -4.42 14.57
N ILE A 54 -5.23 -5.19 14.23
CA ILE A 54 -5.19 -6.61 14.52
C ILE A 54 -5.23 -6.82 16.05
N PHE A 55 -6.08 -7.76 16.46
CA PHE A 55 -6.51 -8.01 17.84
C PHE A 55 -7.35 -6.90 18.47
N VAL A 56 -7.72 -5.84 17.75
CA VAL A 56 -8.58 -4.77 18.27
C VAL A 56 -10.01 -4.96 17.73
N GLY A 57 -11.01 -4.41 18.41
CA GLY A 57 -12.41 -4.48 18.00
C GLY A 57 -13.32 -5.11 19.06
N GLU A 58 -14.62 -4.92 18.87
CA GLU A 58 -15.66 -5.52 19.72
C GLU A 58 -15.84 -7.01 19.37
N GLN A 59 -16.42 -7.78 20.29
CA GLN A 59 -16.75 -9.19 20.02
C GLN A 59 -17.73 -9.28 18.84
N GLY A 60 -17.47 -10.21 17.94
CA GLY A 60 -18.23 -10.41 16.71
C GLY A 60 -17.67 -9.68 15.49
N THR A 61 -16.67 -8.81 15.66
CA THR A 61 -16.03 -8.09 14.54
C THR A 61 -14.56 -8.44 14.35
N ARG A 62 -14.00 -9.33 15.17
CA ARG A 62 -12.58 -9.70 15.09
C ARG A 62 -12.39 -10.84 14.08
N LEU A 63 -11.17 -10.97 13.57
CA LEU A 63 -10.83 -12.00 12.59
C LEU A 63 -10.95 -13.40 13.19
N ARG A 64 -11.59 -14.29 12.44
CA ARG A 64 -11.65 -15.73 12.73
C ARG A 64 -10.61 -16.48 11.90
N LYS A 65 -10.44 -17.78 12.17
CA LYS A 65 -9.51 -18.63 11.42
C LYS A 65 -9.77 -18.61 9.92
N GLU A 66 -11.05 -18.60 9.54
CA GLU A 66 -11.49 -18.57 8.15
C GLU A 66 -11.05 -17.27 7.46
N ASP A 67 -11.13 -16.14 8.15
CA ASP A 67 -10.69 -14.83 7.63
C ASP A 67 -9.17 -14.78 7.46
N VAL A 68 -8.43 -15.32 8.43
CA VAL A 68 -6.95 -15.41 8.38
C VAL A 68 -6.51 -16.29 7.21
N GLN A 69 -7.20 -17.41 6.99
CA GLN A 69 -6.96 -18.28 5.83
C GLN A 69 -7.27 -17.57 4.51
N ALA A 70 -8.40 -16.86 4.41
CA ALA A 70 -8.76 -16.10 3.22
C ALA A 70 -7.75 -14.98 2.92
N MET A 71 -7.23 -14.31 3.95
CA MET A 71 -6.16 -13.32 3.83
C MET A 71 -4.87 -13.95 3.27
N LEU A 72 -4.47 -15.12 3.76
CA LEU A 72 -3.31 -15.84 3.25
C LEU A 72 -3.48 -16.26 1.78
N GLU A 73 -4.65 -16.77 1.41
CA GLU A 73 -4.95 -17.12 0.02
C GLU A 73 -4.95 -15.88 -0.89
N ALA A 74 -5.47 -14.75 -0.41
CA ALA A 74 -5.39 -13.49 -1.14
C ALA A 74 -3.95 -13.03 -1.34
N GLN A 75 -3.09 -13.19 -0.33
CA GLN A 75 -1.67 -12.89 -0.43
C GLN A 75 -0.98 -13.73 -1.52
N GLU A 76 -1.24 -15.05 -1.57
CA GLU A 76 -0.66 -15.91 -2.62
C GLU A 76 -1.14 -15.52 -4.02
N ARG A 77 -2.44 -15.22 -4.21
CA ARG A 77 -2.95 -14.73 -5.50
C ARG A 77 -2.27 -13.43 -5.93
N ILE A 78 -2.03 -12.51 -5.00
CA ILE A 78 -1.36 -11.25 -5.31
C ILE A 78 0.11 -11.50 -5.66
N ARG A 79 0.78 -12.47 -5.03
CA ARG A 79 2.18 -12.80 -5.33
C ARG A 79 2.42 -13.28 -6.75
N GLU A 80 1.41 -13.89 -7.39
CA GLU A 80 1.49 -14.26 -8.81
C GLU A 80 1.71 -13.03 -9.71
N MET A 81 1.18 -11.86 -9.31
CA MET A 81 1.31 -10.60 -10.04
C MET A 81 2.41 -9.70 -9.48
N VAL A 82 2.66 -9.79 -8.17
CA VAL A 82 3.57 -8.92 -7.42
C VAL A 82 4.52 -9.79 -6.59
N PRO A 83 5.66 -10.24 -7.19
CA PRO A 83 6.55 -11.20 -6.55
C PRO A 83 7.03 -10.73 -5.18
N GLY A 84 6.89 -11.61 -4.18
CA GLY A 84 7.30 -11.32 -2.82
C GLY A 84 6.20 -10.72 -1.95
N PHE A 85 5.12 -10.17 -2.51
CA PHE A 85 4.05 -9.48 -1.77
C PHE A 85 3.65 -10.14 -0.44
N LYS A 86 3.60 -9.35 0.63
CA LYS A 86 3.07 -9.75 1.93
C LYS A 86 2.18 -8.65 2.51
N PHE A 87 1.12 -9.05 3.20
CA PHE A 87 0.44 -8.12 4.10
C PHE A 87 1.34 -7.77 5.27
N ASN A 88 1.28 -6.52 5.71
CA ASN A 88 1.95 -6.04 6.91
C ASN A 88 0.91 -5.83 8.00
N LEU A 89 1.09 -6.45 9.18
CA LEU A 89 0.10 -6.40 10.25
C LEU A 89 0.51 -5.42 11.35
N GLY A 90 -0.34 -4.43 11.61
CA GLY A 90 -0.32 -3.61 12.81
C GLY A 90 -1.22 -4.23 13.88
N PHE A 91 -0.65 -4.71 14.98
CA PHE A 91 -1.40 -5.32 16.08
C PHE A 91 -1.20 -4.60 17.40
N SER A 92 -2.19 -4.72 18.28
CA SER A 92 -2.08 -4.26 19.67
C SER A 92 -2.12 -5.45 20.61
N GLY A 93 -0.96 -5.82 21.15
CA GLY A 93 -0.84 -6.95 22.09
C GLY A 93 -1.69 -6.81 23.36
N LYS A 94 -2.12 -5.59 23.70
CA LYS A 94 -3.03 -5.32 24.82
C LYS A 94 -4.37 -6.05 24.69
N TYR A 95 -4.82 -6.32 23.46
CA TYR A 95 -6.14 -6.89 23.18
C TYR A 95 -6.07 -8.33 22.65
N PHE A 96 -4.91 -8.97 22.74
CA PHE A 96 -4.74 -10.38 22.39
C PHE A 96 -5.65 -11.26 23.26
N HIS A 97 -6.43 -12.15 22.64
CA HIS A 97 -7.37 -13.05 23.34
C HIS A 97 -8.53 -12.38 24.09
N HIS A 98 -8.93 -11.17 23.69
CA HIS A 98 -10.10 -10.48 24.27
C HIS A 98 -11.42 -10.78 23.54
N GLY A 99 -11.40 -11.60 22.48
CA GLY A 99 -12.56 -11.98 21.68
C GLY A 99 -13.31 -13.21 22.20
N THR A 100 -14.19 -13.76 21.38
CA THR A 100 -14.82 -15.08 21.62
C THR A 100 -13.82 -16.22 21.45
N PRO A 101 -14.12 -17.46 21.90
CA PRO A 101 -13.25 -18.62 21.65
C PRO A 101 -12.93 -18.87 20.17
N GLU A 102 -13.83 -18.51 19.25
CA GLU A 102 -13.63 -18.59 17.79
C GLU A 102 -12.66 -17.51 17.31
N GLU A 103 -12.80 -16.28 17.80
CA GLU A 103 -11.93 -15.15 17.44
C GLU A 103 -10.52 -15.34 18.02
N ASN A 104 -10.41 -15.80 19.27
CA ASN A 104 -9.12 -16.07 19.91
C ASN A 104 -8.34 -17.18 19.18
N ARG A 105 -9.05 -18.15 18.58
CA ARG A 105 -8.47 -19.14 17.68
C ARG A 105 -7.93 -18.50 16.39
N GLY A 106 -8.53 -17.42 15.91
CA GLY A 106 -8.01 -16.59 14.83
C GLY A 106 -6.75 -15.83 15.24
N ASP A 107 -6.77 -15.22 16.44
CA ASP A 107 -5.59 -14.54 17.02
C ASP A 107 -4.38 -15.50 17.09
N ASP A 108 -4.59 -16.74 17.54
CA ASP A 108 -3.56 -17.79 17.59
C ASP A 108 -3.01 -18.10 16.19
N MET A 109 -3.89 -18.25 15.20
CA MET A 109 -3.48 -18.55 13.83
C MET A 109 -2.64 -17.42 13.22
N ILE A 110 -2.97 -16.17 13.52
CA ILE A 110 -2.15 -15.01 13.11
C ILE A 110 -0.75 -15.13 13.72
N LEU A 111 -0.64 -15.36 15.02
CA LEU A 111 0.66 -15.49 15.68
C LEU A 111 1.46 -16.68 15.15
N ASP A 112 0.82 -17.82 14.93
CA ASP A 112 1.47 -18.99 14.34
C ASP A 112 1.99 -18.69 12.94
N THR A 113 1.23 -17.95 12.14
CA THR A 113 1.62 -17.55 10.79
C THR A 113 2.79 -16.57 10.78
N VAL A 114 2.85 -15.66 11.76
CA VAL A 114 3.97 -14.73 11.94
C VAL A 114 5.23 -15.43 12.47
N ARG A 115 5.07 -16.36 13.42
CA ARG A 115 6.17 -17.10 14.05
C ARG A 115 6.73 -18.22 13.18
N ALA A 116 5.89 -18.82 12.34
CA ALA A 116 6.30 -19.76 11.33
C ALA A 116 7.17 -19.03 10.30
N LYS A 117 8.48 -19.01 10.55
CA LYS A 117 9.54 -18.55 9.63
C LYS A 117 9.60 -19.40 8.33
N ARG A 118 8.47 -19.75 7.72
CA ARG A 118 8.43 -20.22 6.33
C ARG A 118 8.85 -19.02 5.50
N LYS A 119 10.11 -19.05 5.04
CA LYS A 119 10.86 -17.92 4.46
C LYS A 119 10.06 -17.13 3.43
N ASP A 120 9.12 -17.78 2.73
CA ASP A 120 8.41 -17.12 1.63
C ASP A 120 6.90 -16.95 1.85
N HIS A 121 6.24 -17.70 2.73
CA HIS A 121 4.76 -17.73 2.83
C HIS A 121 4.11 -17.07 4.06
N GLY A 122 4.87 -16.79 5.11
CA GLY A 122 4.32 -16.18 6.34
C GLY A 122 3.91 -14.71 6.18
N ILE A 123 3.15 -14.21 7.16
CA ILE A 123 2.80 -12.79 7.28
C ILE A 123 3.90 -12.09 8.08
N ARG A 124 4.30 -10.88 7.65
CA ARG A 124 5.40 -10.15 8.28
C ARG A 124 4.90 -9.31 9.45
N VAL A 125 5.68 -9.37 10.53
CA VAL A 125 5.68 -8.37 11.60
C VAL A 125 7.10 -7.80 11.65
N ASP A 126 7.27 -6.54 11.27
CA ASP A 126 8.55 -5.85 11.40
C ASP A 126 8.60 -5.08 12.72
N SER A 127 9.45 -5.52 13.65
CA SER A 127 9.65 -4.85 14.94
C SER A 127 10.19 -3.41 14.82
N GLN A 128 10.73 -3.03 13.66
CA GLN A 128 11.29 -1.71 13.39
C GLN A 128 10.34 -0.82 12.56
N TYR A 129 9.19 -1.34 12.14
CA TYR A 129 8.09 -0.58 11.58
C TYR A 129 7.00 -0.39 12.65
N SER A 130 6.56 0.84 12.88
CA SER A 130 5.48 1.11 13.82
C SER A 130 4.67 2.32 13.39
N VAL A 131 3.37 2.28 13.66
CA VAL A 131 2.45 3.39 13.39
C VAL A 131 1.73 3.72 14.69
N ALA A 132 1.63 5.00 15.03
CA ALA A 132 0.88 5.42 16.22
C ALA A 132 -0.61 5.24 15.97
N PRO A 133 -1.43 4.90 16.99
CA PRO A 133 -2.88 4.87 16.86
C PRO A 133 -3.40 6.17 16.22
N HIS A 134 -4.25 6.03 15.19
CA HIS A 134 -4.77 7.14 14.39
C HIS A 134 -3.71 8.07 13.80
N HIS A 135 -2.48 7.60 13.57
CA HIS A 135 -1.33 8.40 13.12
C HIS A 135 -0.98 9.60 14.05
N SER A 136 -1.52 9.62 15.27
CA SER A 136 -1.40 10.76 16.18
C SER A 136 0.05 11.02 16.59
N GLY A 137 0.50 12.26 16.41
CA GLY A 137 1.86 12.68 16.75
C GLY A 137 2.94 12.18 15.77
N VAL A 138 2.57 11.44 14.72
CA VAL A 138 3.49 11.16 13.59
C VAL A 138 3.70 12.42 12.80
N TYR A 139 2.61 13.08 12.41
CA TYR A 139 2.59 14.43 11.86
C TYR A 139 1.27 15.12 12.29
N PRO A 140 1.28 16.39 12.76
CA PRO A 140 2.44 17.15 13.19
C PRO A 140 3.27 16.36 14.22
N VAL A 141 4.59 16.50 14.09
CA VAL A 141 5.54 15.68 14.85
C VAL A 141 5.40 15.94 16.35
N HIS A 142 5.26 14.87 17.12
CA HIS A 142 5.34 14.91 18.59
C HIS A 142 6.68 14.31 19.06
N GLU A 143 7.59 15.16 19.53
CA GLU A 143 8.99 14.78 19.84
C GLU A 143 9.15 13.60 20.81
N MET A 144 8.27 13.51 21.81
CA MET A 144 8.34 12.42 22.80
C MET A 144 7.98 11.06 22.18
N LEU A 145 7.14 11.04 21.15
CA LEU A 145 6.78 9.81 20.44
C LEU A 145 8.02 9.24 19.74
N TYR A 146 8.69 10.05 18.92
CA TYR A 146 9.90 9.64 18.19
C TYR A 146 11.04 9.24 19.14
N SER A 147 11.18 9.95 20.26
CA SER A 147 12.17 9.61 21.29
C SER A 147 11.87 8.27 21.95
N ALA A 148 10.60 7.99 22.28
CA ALA A 148 10.18 6.72 22.84
C ALA A 148 10.32 5.57 21.83
N TRP A 149 9.86 5.76 20.60
CA TRP A 149 10.00 4.81 19.49
C TRP A 149 11.44 4.37 19.27
N LYS A 150 12.37 5.33 19.19
CA LYS A 150 13.78 5.04 19.02
C LYS A 150 14.38 4.28 20.21
N ARG A 151 14.00 4.65 21.43
CA ARG A 151 14.58 4.10 22.67
C ARG A 151 14.01 2.73 23.06
N VAL A 152 12.70 2.54 22.93
CA VAL A 152 11.99 1.36 23.45
C VAL A 152 11.94 0.24 22.42
N TRP A 153 11.61 0.57 21.17
CA TRP A 153 11.40 -0.43 20.11
C TRP A 153 12.42 -0.34 18.98
N ASN A 154 13.34 0.63 19.03
CA ASN A 154 14.32 0.88 17.96
C ASN A 154 13.64 1.06 16.59
N VAL A 155 12.50 1.74 16.57
CA VAL A 155 11.75 2.02 15.33
C VAL A 155 12.64 2.77 14.34
N LYS A 156 12.64 2.30 13.10
CA LYS A 156 13.34 2.93 11.96
C LYS A 156 12.38 3.50 10.95
N VAL A 157 11.19 2.92 10.84
CA VAL A 157 10.20 3.30 9.83
C VAL A 157 8.81 3.43 10.47
N SER A 158 8.05 4.41 10.00
CA SER A 158 6.64 4.64 10.32
C SER A 158 5.91 5.05 9.04
N SER A 159 4.59 5.25 9.09
CA SER A 159 3.83 5.86 8.01
C SER A 159 2.82 6.90 8.50
N THR A 160 2.42 7.80 7.60
CA THR A 160 1.40 8.83 7.88
C THR A 160 0.53 9.10 6.66
N GLU A 161 -0.74 9.42 6.90
CA GLU A 161 -1.65 9.97 5.90
C GLU A 161 -1.72 11.51 5.91
N GLU A 162 -0.99 12.18 6.80
CA GLU A 162 -1.22 13.59 7.09
C GLU A 162 -0.18 14.55 6.47
N TYR A 163 1.00 14.07 6.07
CA TYR A 163 2.09 14.95 5.61
C TYR A 163 2.07 15.22 4.10
N PRO A 164 2.24 16.48 3.65
CA PRO A 164 2.21 17.71 4.45
C PRO A 164 0.79 18.13 4.84
N HIS A 165 -0.21 17.62 4.12
CA HIS A 165 -1.62 17.81 4.41
C HIS A 165 -2.39 16.50 4.17
N LEU A 166 -3.45 16.28 4.96
CA LEU A 166 -4.34 15.13 4.81
C LEU A 166 -4.97 15.06 3.41
N ARG A 167 -5.26 16.23 2.80
CA ARG A 167 -5.83 16.35 1.46
C ARG A 167 -5.07 17.39 0.63
N PRO A 168 -4.95 17.17 -0.69
CA PRO A 168 -5.36 15.98 -1.44
C PRO A 168 -4.38 14.80 -1.27
N ALA A 169 -4.88 13.57 -1.27
CA ALA A 169 -4.09 12.37 -0.95
C ALA A 169 -2.87 12.15 -1.89
N ARG A 170 -3.04 12.48 -3.18
CA ARG A 170 -1.97 12.41 -4.20
C ARG A 170 -0.77 13.34 -3.96
N LEU A 171 -0.88 14.32 -3.06
CA LEU A 171 0.21 15.25 -2.74
C LEU A 171 0.92 14.89 -1.42
N ARG A 172 0.49 13.82 -0.76
CA ARG A 172 1.15 13.33 0.46
C ARG A 172 2.58 12.91 0.17
N ARG A 173 3.48 13.12 1.13
CA ARG A 173 4.92 12.84 0.99
C ARG A 173 5.43 12.08 2.21
N GLY A 174 6.56 11.41 2.04
CA GLY A 174 7.34 10.93 3.16
C GLY A 174 8.29 12.01 3.68
N PHE A 175 8.79 11.82 4.90
CA PHE A 175 9.84 12.65 5.48
C PHE A 175 10.71 11.82 6.42
N ILE A 176 11.81 12.39 6.89
CA ILE A 176 12.69 11.74 7.88
C ILE A 176 12.76 12.66 9.10
N HIS A 177 12.53 12.11 10.29
CA HIS A 177 12.68 12.83 11.55
C HIS A 177 13.41 11.97 12.59
N ARG A 178 14.45 12.50 13.23
CA ARG A 178 15.30 11.77 14.22
C ARG A 178 15.86 10.42 13.73
N ASN A 179 16.13 10.31 12.42
CA ASN A 179 16.51 9.07 11.72
C ASN A 179 15.42 7.99 11.73
N ILE A 180 14.16 8.38 11.87
CA ILE A 180 12.99 7.55 11.59
C ILE A 180 12.41 8.03 10.27
N MET A 181 12.31 7.12 9.31
CA MET A 181 11.70 7.36 8.01
C MET A 181 10.18 7.23 8.13
N VAL A 182 9.46 8.25 7.68
CA VAL A 182 8.00 8.25 7.66
C VAL A 182 7.53 8.16 6.22
N LEU A 183 6.89 7.04 5.87
CA LEU A 183 6.38 6.77 4.54
C LEU A 183 5.03 7.46 4.32
N PRO A 184 4.74 7.97 3.11
CA PRO A 184 3.41 8.46 2.77
C PRO A 184 2.43 7.29 2.67
N ARG A 185 1.28 7.42 3.31
CA ARG A 185 0.19 6.45 3.25
C ARG A 185 -0.98 6.98 2.43
N GLN A 186 -1.54 6.12 1.59
CA GLN A 186 -2.73 6.42 0.80
C GLN A 186 -3.94 5.69 1.41
N THR A 187 -5.09 6.34 1.38
CA THR A 187 -6.38 5.72 1.75
C THR A 187 -6.93 4.97 0.55
N CYS A 188 -7.46 3.77 0.76
CA CYS A 188 -8.01 2.92 -0.32
C CYS A 188 -9.54 2.90 -0.39
N GLY A 189 -10.23 3.77 0.36
CA GLY A 189 -11.69 3.81 0.41
C GLY A 189 -12.32 2.69 1.25
N LEU A 190 -11.52 1.81 1.85
CA LEU A 190 -11.95 0.84 2.85
C LEU A 190 -11.84 1.46 4.25
N PHE A 191 -12.93 1.44 5.00
CA PHE A 191 -13.00 2.05 6.33
C PHE A 191 -13.04 0.99 7.42
N THR A 192 -12.42 1.28 8.57
CA THR A 192 -12.32 0.36 9.71
C THR A 192 -13.66 -0.02 10.34
N HIS A 193 -14.72 0.77 10.10
CA HIS A 193 -16.08 0.47 10.57
C HIS A 193 -16.92 -0.30 9.54
N THR A 194 -16.39 -0.54 8.34
CA THR A 194 -17.08 -1.22 7.25
C THR A 194 -16.60 -2.67 7.13
N MET A 195 -17.19 -3.55 7.93
CA MET A 195 -16.83 -4.98 7.96
C MET A 195 -17.56 -5.83 6.92
N PHE A 196 -18.73 -5.39 6.48
CA PHE A 196 -19.60 -6.13 5.57
C PHE A 196 -19.83 -5.32 4.30
N ILE A 197 -19.87 -5.99 3.15
CA ILE A 197 -20.02 -5.36 1.84
C ILE A 197 -21.34 -4.59 1.72
N GLU A 198 -22.39 -5.07 2.39
CA GLU A 198 -23.71 -4.43 2.45
C GLU A 198 -23.68 -3.09 3.19
N ARG A 199 -22.66 -2.88 4.03
CA ARG A 199 -22.44 -1.61 4.77
C ARG A 199 -21.41 -0.71 4.09
N TYR A 200 -20.88 -1.09 2.93
CA TYR A 200 -19.92 -0.28 2.20
C TYR A 200 -20.56 1.03 1.71
N PRO A 201 -20.00 2.21 2.00
CA PRO A 201 -20.59 3.47 1.58
C PRO A 201 -20.70 3.58 0.06
N GLY A 202 -21.94 3.60 -0.46
CA GLY A 202 -22.24 3.59 -1.89
C GLY A 202 -22.37 2.19 -2.52
N GLY A 203 -22.34 1.13 -1.71
CA GLY A 203 -22.61 -0.24 -2.13
C GLY A 203 -21.49 -0.87 -2.95
N ARG A 204 -21.72 -2.14 -3.32
CA ARG A 204 -20.74 -2.96 -4.05
C ARG A 204 -20.31 -2.34 -5.38
N GLU A 205 -21.23 -1.75 -6.13
CA GLU A 205 -20.95 -1.12 -7.42
C GLU A 205 -19.88 -0.02 -7.29
N LYS A 206 -19.96 0.82 -6.25
CA LYS A 206 -18.95 1.85 -6.02
C LYS A 206 -17.57 1.27 -5.65
N LEU A 207 -17.53 0.14 -4.95
CA LEU A 207 -16.29 -0.57 -4.69
C LEU A 207 -15.69 -1.12 -5.99
N ASP A 208 -16.51 -1.71 -6.85
CA ASP A 208 -16.08 -2.24 -8.15
C ASP A 208 -15.59 -1.12 -9.08
N GLU A 209 -16.28 0.02 -9.13
CA GLU A 209 -15.84 1.22 -9.86
C GLU A 209 -14.49 1.75 -9.37
N SER A 210 -14.18 1.61 -8.07
CA SER A 210 -12.92 2.10 -7.49
C SER A 210 -11.68 1.40 -8.08
N ILE A 211 -11.81 0.13 -8.46
CA ILE A 211 -10.74 -0.68 -9.08
C ILE A 211 -10.79 -0.65 -10.61
N GLN A 212 -11.95 -0.35 -11.20
CA GLN A 212 -12.13 -0.24 -12.66
C GLN A 212 -11.85 1.19 -13.16
N GLY A 213 -10.63 1.67 -12.92
CA GLY A 213 -10.21 3.02 -13.32
C GLY A 213 -10.58 4.14 -12.34
N GLY A 214 -11.22 3.80 -11.22
CA GLY A 214 -11.56 4.72 -10.13
C GLY A 214 -10.39 5.06 -9.20
N GLU A 215 -10.72 5.48 -7.97
CA GLU A 215 -9.73 6.07 -7.06
C GLU A 215 -8.59 5.14 -6.64
N LEU A 216 -8.89 3.86 -6.35
CA LEU A 216 -7.87 2.90 -5.93
C LEU A 216 -6.93 2.58 -7.10
N PHE A 217 -7.50 2.35 -8.28
CA PHE A 217 -6.71 2.15 -9.50
C PHE A 217 -5.79 3.34 -9.80
N GLN A 218 -6.34 4.56 -9.76
CA GLN A 218 -5.59 5.78 -10.00
C GLN A 218 -4.49 6.01 -8.95
N THR A 219 -4.69 5.57 -7.71
CA THR A 219 -3.65 5.62 -6.66
C THR A 219 -2.43 4.78 -7.06
N VAL A 220 -2.62 3.60 -7.65
CA VAL A 220 -1.50 2.80 -8.16
C VAL A 220 -0.86 3.47 -9.37
N VAL A 221 -1.65 3.98 -10.32
CA VAL A 221 -1.13 4.59 -11.56
C VAL A 221 -0.34 5.87 -11.29
N TYR A 222 -0.82 6.75 -10.40
CA TYR A 222 -0.28 8.10 -10.23
C TYR A 222 0.78 8.26 -9.14
N ASN A 223 1.13 7.21 -8.40
CA ASN A 223 2.16 7.27 -7.35
C ASN A 223 3.41 6.43 -7.73
N PRO A 224 4.23 6.90 -8.69
CA PRO A 224 5.52 6.27 -8.97
C PRO A 224 6.49 6.42 -7.80
N VAL A 225 7.48 5.53 -7.72
CA VAL A 225 8.63 5.72 -6.80
C VAL A 225 9.40 6.96 -7.25
N PRO A 226 9.57 7.99 -6.39
CA PRO A 226 10.36 9.15 -6.77
C PRO A 226 11.86 8.81 -6.81
N GLU A 227 12.60 9.37 -7.76
CA GLU A 227 14.04 9.12 -7.97
C GLU A 227 14.91 9.22 -6.69
N PRO A 228 14.75 10.22 -5.78
CA PRO A 228 15.53 10.27 -4.54
C PRO A 228 15.24 9.11 -3.58
N TRP A 229 14.03 8.54 -3.66
CA TRP A 229 13.64 7.37 -2.89
C TRP A 229 14.10 6.07 -3.52
N GLN A 230 14.46 6.02 -4.81
CA GLN A 230 15.20 4.87 -5.35
C GLN A 230 16.59 4.75 -4.70
N ILE A 231 17.22 5.89 -4.36
CA ILE A 231 18.52 5.93 -3.67
C ILE A 231 18.36 5.58 -2.19
N CYS A 232 17.33 6.10 -1.50
CA CYS A 232 17.05 5.72 -0.10
C CYS A 232 16.55 4.28 0.01
N ALA A 233 15.75 3.81 -0.93
CA ALA A 233 15.37 2.41 -1.11
C ALA A 233 16.45 1.57 -1.78
N ALA A 234 17.69 2.07 -1.92
CA ALA A 234 18.89 1.25 -2.11
C ALA A 234 19.66 1.04 -0.79
N SER A 235 19.27 1.72 0.30
CA SER A 235 19.72 1.36 1.64
C SER A 235 19.01 0.08 2.07
N ARG A 236 19.78 -0.91 2.53
CA ARG A 236 19.27 -2.26 2.88
C ARG A 236 18.03 -2.23 3.78
N GLU A 237 17.87 -1.25 4.65
CA GLU A 237 16.76 -1.17 5.62
C GLU A 237 15.39 -0.88 4.96
N VAL A 238 15.37 -0.05 3.92
CA VAL A 238 14.16 0.35 3.18
C VAL A 238 13.88 -0.64 2.06
N VAL A 239 14.94 -1.13 1.42
CA VAL A 239 14.96 -2.34 0.59
C VAL A 239 14.32 -3.49 1.36
N ASP A 240 14.74 -3.83 2.56
CA ASP A 240 14.24 -5.02 3.26
C ASP A 240 12.76 -4.88 3.61
N LEU A 241 12.25 -3.67 3.88
CA LEU A 241 10.82 -3.40 4.06
C LEU A 241 10.01 -3.46 2.76
N LEU A 242 10.58 -3.07 1.61
CA LEU A 242 9.86 -2.94 0.32
C LEU A 242 10.16 -4.05 -0.71
N HIS A 243 11.37 -4.61 -0.75
CA HIS A 243 11.79 -5.80 -1.50
C HIS A 243 11.15 -7.09 -0.98
N ALA A 244 10.57 -7.07 0.23
CA ALA A 244 9.66 -8.11 0.67
C ALA A 244 8.25 -7.97 0.04
N SER A 245 8.07 -7.09 -0.95
CA SER A 245 6.81 -6.94 -1.67
C SER A 245 6.90 -6.73 -3.19
N ALA A 246 8.04 -6.42 -3.81
CA ALA A 246 8.19 -6.43 -5.28
C ALA A 246 9.63 -6.12 -5.70
N VAL A 247 10.35 -7.08 -6.29
CA VAL A 247 11.45 -6.77 -7.23
C VAL A 247 11.48 -7.80 -8.36
N ALA A 248 11.10 -7.36 -9.55
CA ALA A 248 11.66 -7.89 -10.79
C ALA A 248 12.51 -6.77 -11.40
N TYR A 249 13.83 -6.99 -11.43
CA TYR A 249 14.75 -6.14 -12.18
C TYR A 249 14.62 -6.44 -13.67
N ASN A 250 14.69 -5.37 -14.48
CA ASN A 250 14.82 -5.38 -15.93
C ASN A 250 15.68 -6.52 -16.49
N ARG A 251 15.18 -7.21 -17.52
CA ARG A 251 15.97 -7.70 -18.65
C ARG A 251 15.10 -7.81 -19.91
N TRP A 252 15.39 -6.88 -20.84
CA TRP A 252 15.02 -6.75 -22.26
C TRP A 252 13.59 -6.38 -22.61
#